data_AF-A0A7C9VTS5-F1
#
_entry.id   AF-A0A7C9VTS5-F1
#
_cell.length_a   1.000
_cell.length_b   1.000
_cell.length_c   1.000
_cell.angle_alpha   90.00
_cell.angle_beta   90.00
_cell.angle_gamma   90.00
#
_symmetry.space_group_name_H-M   'P 1'
#
loop_
_entity.id
_entity.type
_entity.pdbx_description
1 polymer ?
#
loop_
_entity_poly.entity_id
_entity_poly.type
_entity_poly.pdbx_seq_one_letter_code
_entity_poly.pdbx_strand_id
1 'polypeptide(L)'
;MKVQWQVSGTKQGSPPTNAEFDRLANALLFWLGGRPYREIELELGTDSAKLECCWRARDLVLKLANRRLYLILSAIGGTASQLYISRGVSPPQPSVLETLAVAIRKGFDTPQKVAYDQVSKIKRPRIGVHINFAQDVPKPPELEGQSYEIVRDRVETRLMFAAITNVIE
;
A
#
# COMPACT_ATOMS: atom_id res chain seq x y z
N MET A 1 13.32 26.33 15.00
CA MET A 1 11.87 26.36 14.74
C MET A 1 11.20 25.35 15.68
N LYS A 2 10.44 25.79 16.70
CA LYS A 2 9.74 24.87 17.63
C LYS A 2 8.38 24.54 17.02
N VAL A 3 8.18 23.29 16.60
CA VAL A 3 6.89 22.81 16.10
C VAL A 3 5.96 22.60 17.30
N GLN A 4 4.87 23.37 17.37
CA GLN A 4 3.88 23.27 18.42
C GLN A 4 2.77 22.32 17.95
N TRP A 5 2.65 21.16 18.59
CA TRP A 5 1.66 20.14 18.22
C TRP A 5 0.30 20.48 18.85
N GLN A 6 -0.73 20.74 18.04
CA GLN A 6 -2.12 20.69 18.50
C GLN A 6 -2.66 19.26 18.28
N VAL A 7 -2.93 18.55 19.37
CA VAL A 7 -3.57 17.23 19.35
C VAL A 7 -5.06 17.44 19.58
N SER A 8 -5.90 17.20 18.56
CA SER A 8 -7.35 17.17 18.74
C SER A 8 -7.82 15.73 18.99
N GLY A 9 -8.27 15.48 20.22
CA GLY A 9 -8.68 14.19 20.76
C GLY A 9 -8.41 14.14 22.27
N THR A 10 -9.07 13.26 23.02
CA THR A 10 -9.01 13.13 24.49
C THR A 10 -7.62 12.84 25.09
N LYS A 11 -6.54 12.88 24.29
CA LYS A 11 -5.17 12.82 24.81
C LYS A 11 -4.80 14.18 25.43
N GLN A 12 -5.13 14.36 26.70
CA GLN A 12 -4.38 15.27 27.56
C GLN A 12 -3.01 14.62 27.79
N GLY A 13 -1.96 15.09 27.11
CA GLY A 13 -0.61 14.58 27.36
C GLY A 13 0.36 14.79 26.21
N SER A 14 1.61 15.00 26.60
CA SER A 14 2.91 15.04 25.91
C SER A 14 2.96 14.95 24.38
N PRO A 15 3.89 15.68 23.72
CA PRO A 15 4.14 15.51 22.29
C PRO A 15 4.30 14.05 21.88
N PRO A 16 3.88 13.69 20.65
CA PRO A 16 4.08 12.34 20.14
C PRO A 16 5.56 11.95 20.18
N THR A 17 5.82 10.73 20.65
CA THR A 17 7.17 10.18 20.80
C THR A 17 7.61 9.46 19.52
N ASN A 18 8.92 9.31 19.32
CA ASN A 18 9.45 8.51 18.20
C ASN A 18 8.91 7.07 18.21
N ALA A 19 8.80 6.46 19.39
CA ALA A 19 8.23 5.12 19.54
C ALA A 19 6.77 5.02 19.07
N GLU A 20 5.98 6.09 19.20
CA GLU A 20 4.60 6.13 18.66
C GLU A 20 4.59 6.23 17.14
N PHE A 21 5.53 6.99 16.56
CA PHE A 21 5.70 7.04 15.10
C PHE A 21 6.20 5.71 14.53
N ASP A 22 7.11 5.03 15.21
CA ASP A 22 7.61 3.72 14.81
C ASP A 22 6.48 2.68 14.76
N ARG A 23 5.60 2.66 15.78
CA ARG A 23 4.41 1.79 15.77
C ARG A 23 3.46 2.11 14.62
N LEU A 24 3.24 3.40 14.33
CA LEU A 24 2.40 3.80 13.20
C LEU A 24 3.02 3.37 11.86
N ALA A 25 4.34 3.53 11.70
CA ALA A 25 5.06 3.09 10.51
C ALA A 25 4.96 1.57 10.33
N ASN A 26 5.22 0.78 11.37
CA ASN A 26 5.08 -0.67 11.33
C ASN A 26 3.65 -1.12 11.03
N ALA A 27 2.65 -0.50 11.66
CA ALA A 27 1.25 -0.80 11.40
C ALA A 27 0.85 -0.49 9.94
N LEU A 28 1.43 0.55 9.34
CA LEU A 28 1.26 0.85 7.91
C LEU A 28 1.96 -0.20 7.03
N LEU A 29 3.15 -0.69 7.40
CA LEU A 29 3.80 -1.80 6.70
C LEU A 29 2.95 -3.07 6.76
N PHE A 30 2.32 -3.36 7.90
CA PHE A 30 1.38 -4.48 8.04
C PHE A 30 0.15 -4.29 7.15
N TRP A 31 -0.35 -3.06 7.04
CA TRP A 31 -1.42 -2.72 6.11
C TRP A 31 -1.03 -2.98 4.66
N LEU A 32 0.14 -2.48 4.24
CA LEU A 32 0.67 -2.64 2.88
C LEU A 32 0.99 -4.10 2.54
N GLY A 33 1.48 -4.88 3.50
CA GLY A 33 1.80 -6.30 3.37
C GLY A 33 0.60 -7.24 3.51
N GLY A 34 -0.63 -6.71 3.56
CA GLY A 34 -1.83 -7.54 3.55
C GLY A 34 -2.18 -8.23 4.87
N ARG A 35 -1.59 -7.81 6.00
CA ARG A 35 -1.90 -8.40 7.31
C ARG A 35 -3.33 -8.09 7.76
N PRO A 36 -4.06 -9.02 8.39
CA PRO A 36 -5.39 -8.80 8.95
C PRO A 36 -5.45 -7.61 9.93
N TYR A 37 -6.63 -6.99 10.08
CA TYR A 37 -6.79 -5.87 11.03
C TYR A 37 -6.44 -6.23 12.47
N ARG A 38 -6.65 -7.49 12.87
CA ARG A 38 -6.23 -7.99 14.18
C ARG A 38 -4.72 -7.84 14.40
N GLU A 39 -3.90 -8.20 13.42
CA GLU A 39 -2.45 -8.06 13.51
C GLU A 39 -2.01 -6.59 13.53
N ILE A 40 -2.67 -5.74 12.72
CA ILE A 40 -2.42 -4.29 12.72
C ILE A 40 -2.79 -3.66 14.07
N GLU A 41 -3.89 -4.08 14.67
CA GLU A 41 -4.37 -3.58 15.98
C GLU A 41 -3.39 -3.95 17.10
N LEU A 42 -2.85 -5.18 17.08
CA LEU A 42 -1.80 -5.62 18.00
C LEU A 42 -0.50 -4.83 17.81
N GLU A 43 -0.09 -4.56 16.56
CA GLU A 43 1.10 -3.76 16.25
C GLU A 43 0.97 -2.31 16.75
N LEU A 44 -0.25 -1.76 16.74
CA LEU A 44 -0.54 -0.45 17.34
C LEU A 44 -0.45 -0.48 18.88
N GLY A 45 -0.24 -1.65 19.49
CA GLY A 45 -0.04 -1.85 20.93
C GLY A 45 -1.32 -2.09 21.71
N THR A 46 -2.40 -2.52 21.06
CA THR A 46 -3.61 -2.96 21.77
C THR A 46 -3.34 -4.30 22.45
N ASP A 47 -3.70 -4.41 23.73
CA ASP A 47 -3.56 -5.65 24.49
C ASP A 47 -4.42 -6.76 23.86
N SER A 48 -3.80 -7.91 23.58
CA SER A 48 -4.45 -9.08 23.01
C SER A 48 -5.63 -9.59 23.84
N ALA A 49 -5.59 -9.42 25.17
CA ALA A 49 -6.67 -9.82 26.06
C ALA A 49 -7.91 -8.91 25.97
N LYS A 50 -7.75 -7.70 25.41
CA LYS A 50 -8.81 -6.68 25.26
C LYS A 50 -9.26 -6.53 23.81
N LEU A 51 -8.85 -7.44 22.94
CA LEU A 51 -9.02 -7.32 21.51
C LEU A 51 -10.39 -7.85 21.06
N GLU A 52 -11.44 -7.09 21.34
CA GLU A 52 -12.81 -7.41 20.87
C GLU A 52 -13.09 -6.81 19.49
N CYS A 53 -12.58 -5.61 19.21
CA CYS A 53 -12.77 -4.93 17.93
C CYS A 53 -11.52 -4.13 17.52
N CYS A 54 -11.21 -4.14 16.22
CA CYS A 54 -10.04 -3.47 15.64
C CYS A 54 -10.31 -2.00 15.27
N TRP A 55 -10.67 -1.18 16.26
CA TRP A 55 -11.02 0.22 16.04
C TRP A 55 -9.83 1.06 15.57
N ARG A 56 -8.64 0.85 16.14
CA ARG A 56 -7.45 1.65 15.81
C ARG A 56 -6.90 1.29 14.44
N ALA A 57 -6.91 0.00 14.09
CA ALA A 57 -6.57 -0.47 12.74
C ALA A 57 -7.54 0.10 11.70
N ARG A 58 -8.85 0.14 11.99
CA ARG A 58 -9.85 0.78 11.11
C ARG A 58 -9.60 2.27 10.95
N ASP A 59 -9.30 2.98 12.04
CA ASP A 59 -8.99 4.41 11.99
C ASP A 59 -7.70 4.70 11.23
N LEU A 60 -6.66 3.90 11.43
CA LEU A 60 -5.42 3.97 10.65
C LEU A 60 -5.73 3.89 9.15
N VAL A 61 -6.58 2.97 8.74
CA VAL A 61 -6.87 2.75 7.32
C VAL A 61 -7.79 3.83 6.77
N LEU A 62 -8.93 4.04 7.41
CA LEU A 62 -9.98 4.91 6.89
C LEU A 62 -9.61 6.39 7.00
N LYS A 63 -8.99 6.80 8.11
CA LYS A 63 -8.69 8.21 8.37
C LYS A 63 -7.27 8.59 7.97
N LEU A 64 -6.28 7.71 8.16
CA LEU A 64 -4.88 8.03 7.82
C LEU A 64 -4.53 7.58 6.40
N ALA A 65 -4.54 6.27 6.11
CA ALA A 65 -4.10 5.74 4.80
C ALA A 65 -4.96 6.27 3.64
N ASN A 66 -6.28 6.06 3.71
CA ASN A 66 -7.19 6.34 2.60
C ASN A 66 -7.46 7.82 2.38
N ARG A 67 -7.47 8.62 3.46
CA ARG A 67 -7.88 10.03 3.38
C ARG A 67 -6.71 11.00 3.40
N ARG A 68 -5.70 10.79 4.24
CA ARG A 68 -4.58 11.74 4.40
C ARG A 68 -3.39 11.34 3.55
N LEU A 69 -2.86 10.13 3.75
CA LEU A 69 -1.67 9.66 3.05
C LEU A 69 -1.90 9.53 1.55
N TYR A 70 -3.07 9.04 1.11
CA TYR A 70 -3.44 9.03 -0.31
C TYR A 70 -3.25 10.41 -0.98
N LEU A 71 -3.77 11.48 -0.37
CA LEU A 71 -3.66 12.83 -0.91
C LEU A 71 -2.22 13.34 -0.91
N ILE A 72 -1.52 13.16 0.22
CA ILE A 72 -0.12 13.58 0.37
C ILE A 72 0.75 12.86 -0.67
N LEU A 73 0.60 11.54 -0.82
CA LEU A 73 1.38 10.74 -1.75
C LEU A 73 1.00 11.00 -3.21
N SER A 74 -0.24 11.41 -3.49
CA SER A 74 -0.63 11.89 -4.83
C SER A 74 0.12 13.17 -5.20
N ALA A 75 0.20 14.13 -4.25
CA ALA A 75 0.93 15.38 -4.46
C ALA A 75 2.45 15.15 -4.58
N ILE A 76 3.01 14.28 -3.74
CA ILE A 76 4.42 13.87 -3.83
C ILE A 76 4.70 13.21 -5.19
N GLY A 77 3.85 12.26 -5.61
CA GLY A 77 3.95 11.59 -6.90
C GLY A 77 3.99 12.58 -8.06
N GLY A 78 3.02 13.50 -8.12
CA GLY A 78 2.96 14.54 -9.15
C GLY A 78 4.16 15.47 -9.15
N THR A 79 4.57 15.95 -7.96
CA THR A 79 5.71 16.88 -7.82
C THR A 79 7.02 16.22 -8.21
N ALA A 80 7.25 14.98 -7.77
CA ALA A 80 8.45 14.24 -8.13
C ALA A 80 8.49 13.95 -9.64
N SER A 81 7.37 13.55 -10.25
CA SER A 81 7.31 13.33 -11.71
C SER A 81 7.67 14.59 -12.48
N GLN A 82 7.13 15.76 -12.08
CA GLN A 82 7.48 17.04 -12.69
C GLN A 82 8.96 17.39 -12.51
N LEU A 83 9.54 17.10 -11.34
CA LEU A 83 10.96 17.32 -11.09
C LEU A 83 11.84 16.48 -12.02
N TYR A 84 11.51 15.20 -12.20
CA TYR A 84 12.22 14.31 -13.13
C TYR A 84 12.11 14.81 -14.58
N ILE A 85 10.91 15.18 -15.03
CA ILE A 85 10.67 15.75 -16.37
C ILE A 85 11.48 17.03 -16.58
N SER A 86 11.46 17.97 -15.64
CA SER A 86 12.19 19.24 -15.75
C SER A 86 13.71 19.07 -15.85
N ARG A 87 14.23 17.95 -15.32
CA ARG A 87 15.66 17.59 -15.37
C ARG A 87 16.01 16.70 -16.56
N GLY A 88 15.04 16.33 -17.40
CA GLY A 88 15.24 15.45 -18.55
C GLY A 88 15.71 14.05 -18.17
N VAL A 89 15.39 13.58 -16.96
CA VAL A 89 15.80 12.27 -16.44
C VAL A 89 14.59 11.43 -16.06
N SER A 90 14.68 10.12 -16.25
CA SER A 90 13.64 9.18 -15.81
C SER A 90 13.78 8.88 -14.32
N PRO A 91 12.67 8.71 -13.56
CA PRO A 91 12.74 8.19 -12.21
C PRO A 91 13.41 6.80 -12.19
N PRO A 92 14.19 6.45 -11.15
CA PRO A 92 14.76 5.10 -11.02
C PRO A 92 13.70 3.99 -10.93
N GLN A 93 12.54 4.29 -10.34
CA GLN A 93 11.41 3.37 -10.24
C GLN A 93 10.10 4.09 -10.61
N PRO A 94 9.82 4.30 -11.91
CA PRO A 94 8.66 5.06 -12.36
C PRO A 94 7.33 4.44 -11.90
N SER A 95 7.19 3.11 -12.03
CA SER A 95 5.99 2.39 -11.59
C SER A 95 5.65 2.55 -10.11
N VAL A 96 6.65 2.66 -9.22
CA VAL A 96 6.41 2.94 -7.80
C VAL A 96 5.85 4.34 -7.62
N LEU A 97 6.42 5.33 -8.30
CA LEU A 97 5.97 6.71 -8.21
C LEU A 97 4.54 6.88 -8.75
N GLU A 98 4.24 6.23 -9.86
CA GLU A 98 2.92 6.24 -10.53
C GLU A 98 1.83 5.54 -9.70
N THR A 99 2.20 4.56 -8.87
CA THR A 99 1.22 3.76 -8.11
C THR A 99 1.15 4.08 -6.62
N LEU A 100 2.08 4.89 -6.08
CA LEU A 100 2.27 5.11 -4.64
C LEU A 100 0.97 5.44 -3.88
N ALA A 101 0.19 6.38 -4.41
CA ALA A 101 -1.07 6.78 -3.80
C ALA A 101 -2.11 5.65 -3.81
N VAL A 102 -2.24 4.93 -4.91
CA VAL A 102 -3.19 3.81 -5.01
C VAL A 102 -2.75 2.65 -4.11
N ALA A 103 -1.45 2.35 -4.08
CA ALA A 103 -0.85 1.33 -3.25
C ALA A 103 -1.16 1.55 -1.76
N ILE A 104 -0.95 2.76 -1.24
CA ILE A 104 -1.27 3.06 0.17
C ILE A 104 -2.75 2.92 0.48
N ARG A 105 -3.62 3.36 -0.45
CA ARG A 105 -5.08 3.36 -0.25
C ARG A 105 -5.64 1.94 -0.29
N LYS A 106 -5.10 1.08 -1.15
CA LYS A 106 -5.58 -0.29 -1.31
C LYS A 106 -4.86 -1.29 -0.41
N GLY A 107 -3.71 -0.89 0.16
CA GLY A 107 -2.90 -1.71 1.04
C GLY A 107 -2.09 -2.74 0.27
N PHE A 108 -1.37 -2.30 -0.77
CA PHE A 108 -0.51 -3.13 -1.60
C PHE A 108 0.94 -2.63 -1.50
N ASP A 109 1.88 -3.56 -1.37
CA ASP A 109 3.31 -3.31 -1.17
C ASP A 109 4.12 -3.24 -2.48
N THR A 110 3.48 -3.52 -3.63
CA THR A 110 4.14 -3.60 -4.93
C THR A 110 3.25 -3.07 -6.06
N PRO A 111 3.82 -2.41 -7.09
CA PRO A 111 3.06 -2.00 -8.28
C PRO A 111 2.38 -3.17 -8.99
N GLN A 112 2.99 -4.36 -8.96
CA GLN A 112 2.43 -5.58 -9.55
C GLN A 112 1.12 -6.00 -8.90
N LYS A 113 0.98 -5.87 -7.57
CA LYS A 113 -0.29 -6.16 -6.88
C LYS A 113 -1.36 -5.12 -7.19
N VAL A 114 -0.97 -3.85 -7.40
CA VAL A 114 -1.88 -2.81 -7.90
C VAL A 114 -2.39 -3.18 -9.29
N ALA A 115 -1.50 -3.57 -10.19
CA ALA A 115 -1.86 -4.05 -11.52
C ALA A 115 -2.78 -5.26 -11.46
N TYR A 116 -2.41 -6.29 -10.70
CA TYR A 116 -3.18 -7.52 -10.55
C TYR A 116 -4.62 -7.25 -10.10
N ASP A 117 -4.82 -6.38 -9.12
CA ASP A 117 -6.17 -6.01 -8.65
C ASP A 117 -6.98 -5.22 -9.72
N GLN A 118 -6.30 -4.41 -10.53
CA GLN A 118 -6.93 -3.66 -11.63
C GLN A 118 -7.37 -4.58 -12.76
N VAL A 119 -6.48 -5.44 -13.26
CA VAL A 119 -6.71 -6.28 -14.44
C VAL A 119 -7.47 -7.57 -14.13
N SER A 120 -7.48 -8.02 -12.86
CA SER A 120 -8.26 -9.18 -12.46
C SER A 120 -9.76 -8.94 -12.63
N LYS A 121 -10.41 -9.88 -13.33
CA LYS A 121 -11.87 -9.93 -13.52
C LYS A 121 -12.60 -10.20 -12.19
N ILE A 122 -11.98 -10.97 -11.29
CA ILE A 122 -12.53 -11.27 -9.97
C ILE A 122 -12.04 -10.21 -8.98
N LYS A 123 -12.97 -9.47 -8.39
CA LYS A 123 -12.65 -8.51 -7.31
C LYS A 123 -12.47 -9.25 -6.00
N ARG A 124 -11.32 -9.02 -5.38
CA ARG A 124 -10.89 -9.68 -4.15
C ARG A 124 -10.72 -8.65 -3.03
N PRO A 125 -10.93 -9.04 -1.76
CA PRO A 125 -10.50 -8.21 -0.65
C PRO A 125 -8.97 -8.05 -0.68
N ARG A 126 -8.44 -6.99 -0.05
CA ARG A 126 -6.98 -6.71 0.01
C ARG A 126 -6.14 -7.96 0.35
N ILE A 127 -6.52 -8.68 1.41
CA ILE A 127 -5.79 -9.88 1.85
C ILE A 127 -5.83 -10.97 0.77
N GLY A 128 -6.98 -11.10 0.11
CA GLY A 128 -7.15 -12.01 -1.03
C GLY A 128 -6.21 -11.65 -2.17
N VAL A 129 -6.03 -10.37 -2.51
CA VAL A 129 -5.05 -9.94 -3.53
C VAL A 129 -3.63 -10.38 -3.15
N HIS A 130 -3.21 -10.16 -1.90
CA HIS A 130 -1.87 -10.58 -1.44
C HIS A 130 -1.63 -12.09 -1.56
N ILE A 131 -2.62 -12.90 -1.15
CA ILE A 131 -2.51 -14.37 -1.20
C ILE A 131 -2.55 -14.86 -2.66
N ASN A 132 -3.53 -14.42 -3.43
CA ASN A 132 -3.78 -14.95 -4.78
C ASN A 132 -2.72 -14.47 -5.77
N PHE A 133 -2.17 -13.26 -5.60
CA PHE A 133 -1.10 -12.79 -6.47
C PHE A 133 0.12 -13.72 -6.44
N ALA A 134 0.49 -14.22 -5.26
CA ALA A 134 1.61 -15.15 -5.13
C ALA A 134 1.34 -16.50 -5.81
N GLN A 135 0.07 -16.92 -5.88
CA GLN A 135 -0.36 -18.16 -6.53
C GLN A 135 -0.47 -18.00 -8.05
N ASP A 136 -1.13 -16.93 -8.50
CA ASP A 136 -1.41 -16.66 -9.91
C ASP A 136 -0.17 -16.15 -10.65
N VAL A 137 0.80 -15.57 -9.92
CA VAL A 137 2.04 -15.01 -10.47
C VAL A 137 3.26 -15.49 -9.65
N PRO A 138 3.61 -16.79 -9.66
CA PRO A 138 4.59 -17.40 -8.75
C PRO A 138 6.05 -16.94 -8.95
N LYS A 139 6.33 -16.18 -10.03
CA LYS A 139 7.63 -15.55 -10.30
C LYS A 139 7.40 -14.17 -10.88
N PRO A 140 6.94 -13.17 -10.11
CA PRO A 140 6.58 -11.84 -10.62
C PRO A 140 7.72 -11.28 -11.47
N PRO A 141 7.43 -10.58 -12.58
CA PRO A 141 8.50 -10.12 -13.44
C PRO A 141 9.34 -9.12 -12.65
N GLU A 142 10.66 -9.16 -12.83
CA GLU A 142 11.51 -8.05 -12.42
C GLU A 142 11.13 -6.85 -13.29
N LEU A 143 10.73 -5.77 -12.62
CA LEU A 143 10.14 -4.59 -13.22
C LEU A 143 10.81 -3.31 -12.73
N GLU A 144 12.02 -3.45 -12.19
CA GLU A 144 12.82 -2.31 -11.80
C GLU A 144 13.08 -1.40 -13.01
N GLY A 145 12.96 -0.09 -12.80
CA GLY A 145 13.07 0.89 -13.88
C GLY A 145 11.92 0.95 -14.89
N GLN A 146 10.88 0.11 -14.77
CA GLN A 146 9.77 0.09 -15.72
C GLN A 146 8.64 1.06 -15.32
N SER A 147 7.94 1.62 -16.33
CA SER A 147 6.69 2.37 -16.14
C SER A 147 5.56 1.47 -15.66
N TYR A 148 4.53 2.05 -15.03
CA TYR A 148 3.40 1.26 -14.54
C TYR A 148 2.62 0.59 -15.68
N GLU A 149 2.56 1.20 -16.86
CA GLU A 149 1.93 0.61 -18.04
C GLU A 149 2.57 -0.74 -18.40
N ILE A 150 3.90 -0.80 -18.48
CA ILE A 150 4.64 -2.04 -18.75
C ILE A 150 4.41 -3.07 -17.64
N VAL A 151 4.37 -2.62 -16.39
CA VAL A 151 4.06 -3.50 -15.24
C VAL A 151 2.68 -4.13 -15.40
N ARG A 152 1.67 -3.30 -15.71
CA ARG A 152 0.29 -3.74 -15.87
C ARG A 152 0.15 -4.75 -16.99
N ASP A 153 0.69 -4.45 -18.17
CA ASP A 153 0.55 -5.29 -19.36
C ASP A 153 1.23 -6.66 -19.16
N ARG A 154 2.38 -6.69 -18.46
CA ARG A 154 3.06 -7.95 -18.11
C ARG A 154 2.28 -8.79 -17.11
N VAL A 155 1.64 -8.16 -16.11
CA VAL A 155 0.77 -8.87 -15.17
C VAL A 155 -0.45 -9.44 -15.89
N GLU A 156 -1.11 -8.63 -16.74
CA GLU A 156 -2.26 -9.06 -17.53
C GLU A 156 -1.92 -10.23 -18.45
N THR A 157 -0.83 -10.13 -19.20
CA THR A 157 -0.34 -11.19 -20.10
C THR A 157 -0.18 -12.51 -19.36
N ARG A 158 0.38 -12.50 -18.15
CA ARG A 158 0.56 -13.71 -17.35
C ARG A 158 -0.75 -14.32 -16.87
N LEU A 159 -1.71 -13.49 -16.46
CA LEU A 159 -3.03 -13.99 -16.08
C LEU A 159 -3.75 -14.61 -17.28
N MET A 160 -3.59 -14.06 -18.48
CA MET A 160 -4.13 -14.65 -19.70
C MET A 160 -3.51 -16.02 -20.00
N PHE A 161 -2.17 -16.14 -19.93
CA PHE A 161 -1.50 -17.43 -20.16
C PHE A 161 -1.87 -18.47 -19.10
N ALA A 162 -1.92 -18.09 -17.82
CA ALA A 162 -2.35 -18.99 -16.75
C ALA A 162 -3.78 -19.51 -16.97
N ALA A 163 -4.69 -18.65 -17.45
CA ALA A 163 -6.05 -19.05 -17.79
C ALA A 163 -6.10 -20.03 -18.97
N ILE A 164 -5.23 -19.86 -19.98
CA ILE A 164 -5.16 -20.78 -21.13
C ILE A 164 -4.63 -22.15 -20.69
N THR A 165 -3.58 -22.22 -19.87
CA THR A 165 -3.01 -23.49 -19.40
C THR A 165 -4.04 -24.32 -18.62
N ASN A 166 -4.84 -23.68 -17.77
CA ASN A 166 -5.90 -24.36 -17.00
C ASN A 166 -7.11 -24.83 -17.84
N VAL A 167 -7.20 -24.45 -19.11
CA VAL A 167 -8.29 -24.87 -20.03
C VAL A 167 -7.87 -26.07 -20.89
N ILE A 168 -6.57 -26.36 -20.98
CA ILE A 168 -6.01 -27.40 -21.86
C ILE A 168 -5.74 -28.71 -21.10
N GLU A 169 -5.68 -28.67 -19.76
CA GLU A 169 -5.67 -29.85 -18.87
C GLU A 169 -7.09 -30.32 -18.52
#